data_AF-A0A930NY61-F1
#
_entry.id   AF-A0A930NY61-F1
#
_cell.length_a   1.000
_cell.length_b   1.000
_cell.length_c   1.000
_cell.angle_alpha   90.00
_cell.angle_beta   90.00
_cell.angle_gamma   90.00
#
_symmetry.space_group_name_H-M   'P 1'
#
loop_
_entity.id
_entity.type
_entity.pdbx_description
1 polymer ?
#
loop_
_entity_poly.entity_id
_entity_poly.type
_entity_poly.pdbx_seq_one_letter_code
_entity_poly.pdbx_strand_id
1 'polypeptide(L)' 'MKQKKEMMEVTPEERELLERMRNYNKSYPNGYPQLLWDLQELFDKMVRQPYE' A
#
# COMPACT_ATOMS: atom_id res chain seq x y z
N MET A 1 -22.21 3.46 0.62
CA MET A 1 -22.16 4.05 -0.74
C MET A 1 -21.21 3.21 -1.57
N LYS A 2 -21.59 2.79 -2.79
CA LYS A 2 -20.62 2.10 -3.67
C LYS A 2 -19.57 3.14 -4.10
N GLN A 3 -18.32 2.97 -3.65
CA GLN A 3 -17.22 3.76 -4.17
C GLN A 3 -17.10 3.52 -5.68
N LYS A 4 -17.07 4.60 -6.45
CA LYS A 4 -16.80 4.54 -7.89
C LYS A 4 -15.37 4.03 -8.06
N LYS A 5 -15.18 3.02 -8.92
CA LYS A 5 -13.85 2.50 -9.26
C LYS A 5 -13.39 3.16 -10.54
N GLU A 6 -12.11 3.49 -10.60
CA GLU A 6 -11.43 4.01 -11.78
C GLU A 6 -10.32 3.04 -12.18
N MET A 7 -10.02 3.00 -13.47
CA MET A 7 -8.95 2.16 -14.03
C MET A 7 -7.71 3.03 -14.22
N MET A 8 -6.54 2.47 -13.88
CA MET A 8 -5.24 3.13 -14.01
C MET A 8 -4.21 2.07 -14.37
N GLU A 9 -3.29 2.38 -15.28
CA GLU A 9 -2.11 1.56 -15.53
C GLU A 9 -1.13 1.75 -14.36
N VAL A 10 -0.58 0.64 -13.86
CA VAL A 10 0.32 0.63 -12.71
C VAL A 10 1.49 -0.30 -12.97
N THR A 11 2.65 0.00 -12.38
CA THR A 11 3.78 -0.91 -12.37
C THR A 11 3.50 -2.10 -11.44
N PRO A 12 4.27 -3.21 -11.55
CA PRO A 12 4.17 -4.33 -10.61
C PRO A 12 4.32 -3.92 -9.14
N GLU A 13 5.20 -2.96 -8.84
CA GLU A 13 5.48 -2.46 -7.49
C GLU A 13 4.31 -1.63 -6.96
N GLU A 14 3.72 -0.76 -7.79
CA GLU A 14 2.52 0.01 -7.44
C GLU A 14 1.32 -0.90 -7.18
N ARG A 15 1.17 -1.97 -7.99
CA ARG A 15 0.15 -2.99 -7.76
C ARG A 15 0.36 -3.68 -6.41
N GLU A 16 1.60 -4.04 -6.08
CA GLU A 16 1.93 -4.68 -4.81
C GLU A 16 1.57 -3.78 -3.61
N LEU A 17 1.92 -2.49 -3.67
CA LEU A 17 1.57 -1.51 -2.63
C LEU A 17 0.04 -1.46 -2.41
N LEU A 18 -0.73 -1.39 -3.49
CA LEU A 18 -2.20 -1.38 -3.43
C LEU A 18 -2.78 -2.68 -2.84
N GLU A 19 -2.22 -3.83 -3.21
CA GLU A 19 -2.64 -5.13 -2.68
C GLU A 19 -2.32 -5.27 -1.20
N ARG A 20 -1.12 -4.87 -0.75
CA ARG A 20 -0.73 -4.84 0.66
C ARG A 20 -1.63 -3.93 1.48
N MET A 21 -1.93 -2.72 0.98
CA MET A 21 -2.85 -1.80 1.66
C MET A 21 -4.26 -2.40 1.82
N ARG A 22 -4.78 -3.09 0.80
CA ARG A 22 -6.08 -3.78 0.88
C ARG A 22 -6.04 -4.95 1.87
N ASN A 23 -4.94 -5.70 1.89
CA ASN A 23 -4.76 -6.82 2.82
C ASN A 23 -4.65 -6.34 4.26
N TYR A 24 -3.88 -5.28 4.51
CA TYR A 24 -3.82 -4.61 5.81
C TYR A 24 -5.22 -4.26 6.32
N ASN A 25 -6.01 -3.53 5.52
CA ASN A 25 -7.37 -3.12 5.89
C ASN A 25 -8.32 -4.31 6.14
N LYS A 26 -8.18 -5.42 5.39
CA LYS A 26 -8.97 -6.64 5.62
C LYS A 26 -8.55 -7.37 6.89
N SER A 27 -7.26 -7.34 7.20
CA SER A 27 -6.69 -8.02 8.36
C SER A 27 -6.81 -7.23 9.66
N TYR A 28 -7.07 -5.93 9.58
CA TYR A 28 -7.18 -5.06 10.76
C TYR A 28 -8.30 -5.56 11.70
N PRO A 29 -8.03 -5.67 13.01
CA PRO A 29 -6.81 -5.24 13.72
C PRO A 29 -5.67 -6.29 13.80
N ASN A 30 -5.88 -7.52 13.35
CA ASN A 30 -4.97 -8.66 13.57
C ASN A 30 -3.59 -8.52 12.92
N GLY A 31 -3.43 -7.63 11.95
CA GLY A 31 -2.16 -7.33 11.27
C GLY A 31 -1.43 -6.09 11.79
N TYR A 32 -2.00 -5.39 12.77
CA TYR A 32 -1.40 -4.20 13.35
C TYR A 32 -0.42 -4.57 14.49
N PRO A 33 0.77 -3.92 14.60
CA PRO A 33 1.32 -2.89 13.70
C PRO A 33 2.19 -3.43 12.56
N GLN A 34 2.58 -4.71 12.57
CA GLN A 34 3.60 -5.24 11.64
C GLN A 34 3.27 -5.00 10.17
N LEU A 35 2.04 -5.29 9.72
CA LEU A 35 1.65 -5.08 8.32
C LEU A 35 1.60 -3.59 7.93
N LEU A 36 1.40 -2.70 8.91
CA LEU A 36 1.47 -1.26 8.65
C LEU A 36 2.92 -0.82 8.43
N TRP A 37 3.86 -1.33 9.23
CA TRP A 37 5.29 -1.06 9.04
C TRP A 37 5.79 -1.59 7.70
N ASP A 38 5.44 -2.83 7.35
CA ASP A 38 5.80 -3.42 6.06
C ASP A 38 5.24 -2.63 4.87
N LEU A 39 4.06 -2.02 5.03
CA LEU A 39 3.44 -1.15 4.02
C LEU A 39 4.18 0.18 3.91
N GLN A 40 4.58 0.77 5.05
CA GLN A 40 5.31 2.04 5.10
C GLN A 40 6.71 1.91 4.50
N GLU A 41 7.44 0.84 4.84
CA GLU A 41 8.77 0.58 4.28
C GLU A 41 8.71 0.41 2.75
N LEU A 42 7.69 -0.27 2.23
CA LEU A 42 7.50 -0.42 0.79
C LEU A 42 7.23 0.93 0.12
N PHE A 43 6.36 1.75 0.72
CA PHE A 43 6.06 3.09 0.21
C PHE A 43 7.31 3.97 0.19
N ASP A 44 8.09 3.99 1.27
CA ASP A 44 9.29 4.84 1.40
C ASP A 44 10.37 4.51 0.35
N LYS A 45 10.48 3.24 -0.05
CA LYS A 45 11.37 2.79 -1.14
C LYS A 45 10.92 3.24 -2.53
N MET A 46 9.63 3.52 -2.72
CA MET A 46 9.05 3.91 -4.01
C MET A 46 9.03 5.42 -4.23
N VAL A 47 9.04 6.21 -3.15
CA VAL A 47 9.06 7.67 -3.24
C VAL A 47 10.47 8.21 -3.24
N ARG A 48 10.70 9.30 -3.98
CA ARG A 48 11.99 10.01 -3.96
C ARG A 48 12.22 10.58 -2.57
N GLN A 49 13.36 10.25 -1.99
CA GLN A 49 13.77 10.81 -0.71
C GLN A 49 14.45 12.17 -0.94
N PRO A 50 14.12 13.22 -0.17
CA PRO A 50 14.65 14.57 -0.38
C PRO A 50 16.15 14.72 -0.05
N TYR A 51 16.80 13.67 0.46
CA TYR A 51 18.19 13.69 0.91
C TYR A 51 19.11 12.74 0.12
N GLU A 52 18.67 12.28 -1.07
CA GLU A 52 19.51 11.60 -2.07
C GLU A 52 19.80 12.50 -3.28
#